data_AF-A0A7L3Q6X6-F1
#
_entry.id   AF-A0A7L3Q6X6-F1
#
_cell.length_a   1.000
_cell.length_b   1.000
_cell.length_c   1.000
_cell.angle_alpha   90.00
_cell.angle_beta   90.00
_cell.angle_gamma   90.00
#
_symmetry.space_group_name_H-M   'P 1'
#
loop_
_entity.id
_entity.type
_entity.pdbx_description
1 polymer ?
#
loop_
_entity_poly.entity_id
_entity_poly.type
_entity_poly.pdbx_seq_one_letter_code
_entity_poly.pdbx_strand_id
1 'polypeptide(L)'
;PDPPQELWVEAPPPNATFRVGEGLRLLCHARGGHPAPKLTWSKAGRPLADAPPQSRSGHVTSRALPLVATPSDNSAPYRCEAAPAHKGAPPTRSEPVRLRVL
;
A
#
# COMPACT_ATOMS: atom_id res chain seq x y z
N PRO A 1 8.37 -24.84 6.51
CA PRO A 1 8.56 -23.41 6.86
C PRO A 1 7.91 -22.53 5.81
N ASP A 2 7.01 -21.63 6.20
CA ASP A 2 6.41 -20.69 5.26
C ASP A 2 7.45 -19.68 4.75
N PRO A 3 7.47 -19.36 3.45
CA PRO A 3 8.41 -18.38 2.92
C PRO A 3 8.15 -17.00 3.55
N PRO A 4 9.21 -16.21 3.83
CA PRO A 4 9.06 -14.89 4.40
C PRO A 4 8.21 -14.02 3.48
N GLN A 5 7.34 -13.22 4.10
CA GLN A 5 6.49 -12.29 3.38
C GLN A 5 7.30 -11.06 2.99
N GLU A 6 7.41 -10.83 1.69
CA GLU A 6 8.03 -9.62 1.13
C GLU A 6 6.93 -8.63 0.77
N LEU A 7 7.12 -7.34 1.08
CA LEU A 7 6.12 -6.28 0.88
C LEU A 7 6.79 -5.06 0.25
N TRP A 8 6.29 -4.61 -0.90
CA TRP A 8 6.78 -3.40 -1.56
C TRP A 8 5.63 -2.56 -2.12
N VAL A 9 5.90 -1.29 -2.33
CA VAL A 9 4.95 -0.33 -2.92
C VAL A 9 5.56 0.26 -4.17
N GLU A 10 4.85 0.11 -5.28
CA GLU A 10 5.06 0.88 -6.49
C GLU A 10 4.35 2.22 -6.34
N ALA A 11 5.14 3.30 -6.37
CA ALA A 11 4.68 4.67 -6.26
C ALA A 11 5.26 5.50 -7.41
N PRO A 12 4.65 6.67 -7.72
CA PRO A 12 5.27 7.64 -8.60
C PRO A 12 6.68 8.04 -8.14
N PRO A 13 7.54 8.53 -9.05
CA PRO A 13 8.87 9.00 -8.71
C PRO A 13 8.85 9.99 -7.53
N PRO A 14 9.85 9.97 -6.62
CA PRO A 14 9.87 10.85 -5.44
C PRO A 14 9.84 12.36 -5.75
N ASN A 15 10.26 12.74 -6.96
CA ASN A 15 10.25 14.10 -7.47
C ASN A 15 8.95 14.47 -8.22
N ALA A 16 8.01 13.53 -8.39
CA ALA A 16 6.71 13.81 -8.98
C ALA A 16 5.90 14.77 -8.10
N THR A 17 5.22 15.71 -8.75
CA THR A 17 4.33 16.69 -8.12
C THR A 17 2.96 16.58 -8.74
N PHE A 18 1.93 16.56 -7.90
CA PHE A 18 0.54 16.43 -8.31
C PHE A 18 -0.21 17.72 -8.04
N ARG A 19 -1.15 18.08 -8.90
CA ARG A 19 -2.10 19.17 -8.64
C ARG A 19 -3.29 18.66 -7.86
N VAL A 20 -3.91 19.50 -7.05
CA VAL A 20 -5.22 19.16 -6.45
C VAL A 20 -6.23 18.77 -7.55
N GLY A 21 -6.92 17.65 -7.35
CA GLY A 21 -7.85 17.06 -8.33
C GLY A 21 -7.18 16.10 -9.32
N GLU A 22 -5.86 15.97 -9.33
CA GLU A 22 -5.14 15.04 -10.21
C GLU A 22 -5.28 13.59 -9.75
N GLY A 23 -5.57 12.69 -10.68
CA GLY A 23 -5.66 11.25 -10.39
C GLY A 23 -4.29 10.59 -10.33
N LEU A 24 -4.04 9.80 -9.29
CA LEU A 24 -2.85 8.97 -9.19
C LEU A 24 -3.18 7.59 -8.62
N ARG A 25 -2.20 6.68 -8.66
CA ARG A 25 -2.35 5.32 -8.15
C ARG A 25 -1.09 4.89 -7.42
N LEU A 26 -1.27 4.34 -6.23
CA LEU A 26 -0.26 3.55 -5.55
C LEU A 26 -0.61 2.06 -5.70
N LEU A 27 0.41 1.21 -5.82
CA LEU A 27 0.20 -0.23 -5.92
C LEU A 27 1.06 -0.94 -4.90
N CYS A 28 0.41 -1.72 -4.03
CA CYS A 28 1.10 -2.52 -3.03
C CYS A 28 1.15 -3.96 -3.50
N HIS A 29 2.28 -4.61 -3.28
CA HIS A 29 2.49 -6.01 -3.59
C HIS A 29 3.05 -6.74 -2.39
N ALA A 30 2.54 -7.95 -2.15
CA ALA A 30 3.13 -8.89 -1.23
C ALA A 30 3.40 -10.21 -1.92
N ARG A 31 4.60 -10.77 -1.69
CA ARG A 31 4.98 -12.10 -2.16
C ARG A 31 5.15 -13.04 -0.97
N GLY A 32 4.63 -14.26 -1.10
CA GLY A 32 4.69 -15.26 -0.03
C GLY A 32 3.54 -15.15 0.97
N GLY A 33 3.72 -15.80 2.14
CA GLY A 33 2.66 -16.01 3.12
C GLY A 33 1.70 -17.15 2.73
N HIS A 34 1.35 -17.98 3.71
CA HIS A 34 0.34 -19.02 3.55
C HIS A 34 -0.60 -19.03 4.77
N PRO A 35 -1.88 -18.63 4.61
CA PRO A 35 -2.56 -18.23 3.37
C PRO A 35 -2.04 -16.90 2.80
N ALA A 36 -2.46 -16.57 1.57
CA ALA A 36 -2.14 -15.30 0.94
C ALA A 36 -2.57 -14.13 1.83
N PRO A 37 -1.71 -13.12 2.04
CA PRO A 37 -2.00 -12.08 3.02
C PRO A 37 -3.06 -11.10 2.54
N LYS A 38 -3.81 -10.57 3.49
CA LYS A 38 -4.69 -9.43 3.25
C LYS A 38 -3.87 -8.15 3.25
N LEU A 39 -4.00 -7.36 2.17
CA LEU A 39 -3.34 -6.06 2.04
C LEU A 39 -4.27 -4.91 2.45
N THR A 40 -3.77 -4.01 3.28
CA THR A 40 -4.49 -2.81 3.73
C THR A 40 -3.66 -1.56 3.54
N TRP A 41 -4.33 -0.48 3.13
CA TRP A 41 -3.71 0.83 2.99
C TRP A 41 -4.03 1.69 4.20
N SER A 42 -3.08 2.54 4.59
CA SER A 42 -3.28 3.58 5.59
C SER A 42 -2.70 4.91 5.13
N LYS A 43 -3.33 6.01 5.57
CA LYS A 43 -2.87 7.38 5.40
C LYS A 43 -2.73 8.01 6.77
N ALA A 44 -1.52 8.48 7.12
CA ALA A 44 -1.25 9.07 8.43
C ALA A 44 -1.70 8.19 9.62
N GLY A 45 -1.53 6.87 9.48
CA GLY A 45 -1.92 5.87 10.49
C GLY A 45 -3.41 5.52 10.51
N ARG A 46 -4.25 6.15 9.68
CA ARG A 46 -5.67 5.82 9.56
C ARG A 46 -5.90 4.84 8.41
N PRO A 47 -6.62 3.72 8.62
CA PRO A 47 -6.91 2.77 7.55
C PRO A 47 -7.82 3.38 6.48
N LEU A 48 -7.56 3.02 5.22
CA LEU A 48 -8.38 3.41 4.07
C LEU A 48 -9.27 2.22 3.67
N ALA A 49 -10.59 2.39 3.83
CA ALA A 49 -11.57 1.34 3.55
C ALA A 49 -11.84 1.19 2.04
N ASP A 50 -11.82 2.29 1.29
CA ASP A 50 -12.37 2.38 -0.06
C ASP A 50 -11.41 1.93 -1.18
N ALA A 51 -10.30 1.29 -0.83
CA ALA A 51 -9.40 0.75 -1.84
C ALA A 51 -10.05 -0.47 -2.55
N PRO A 52 -9.85 -0.63 -3.86
CA PRO A 52 -10.35 -1.79 -4.61
C PRO A 52 -9.96 -3.14 -3.97
N PRO A 53 -10.69 -4.22 -4.31
CA PRO A 53 -10.31 -5.57 -3.92
C PRO A 53 -8.88 -5.89 -4.33
N GLN A 54 -8.18 -6.66 -3.50
CA GLN A 54 -6.86 -7.17 -3.85
C GLN A 54 -6.98 -8.24 -4.95
N SER A 55 -5.97 -8.31 -5.81
CA SER A 55 -5.81 -9.32 -6.85
C SER A 55 -4.66 -10.25 -6.48
N ARG A 56 -4.67 -11.48 -7.02
CA ARG A 56 -3.60 -12.45 -6.83
C ARG A 56 -3.15 -12.99 -8.18
N SER A 57 -1.85 -12.93 -8.43
CA SER A 57 -1.19 -13.52 -9.59
C SER A 57 -0.08 -14.46 -9.09
N GLY A 58 -0.35 -15.77 -9.13
CA GLY A 58 0.53 -16.78 -8.57
C GLY A 58 0.79 -16.59 -7.06
N HIS A 59 2.04 -16.32 -6.71
CA HIS A 59 2.50 -16.10 -5.33
C HIS A 59 2.51 -14.63 -4.91
N VAL A 60 2.07 -13.72 -5.79
CA VAL A 60 2.01 -12.28 -5.52
C VAL A 60 0.56 -11.86 -5.33
N THR A 61 0.27 -11.24 -4.19
CA THR A 61 -0.99 -10.55 -3.92
C THR A 61 -0.75 -9.06 -4.10
N SER A 62 -1.69 -8.34 -4.70
CA SER A 62 -1.52 -6.91 -4.96
C SER A 62 -2.80 -6.14 -4.69
N ARG A 63 -2.68 -4.92 -4.16
CA ARG A 63 -3.82 -4.06 -3.89
C ARG A 63 -3.53 -2.63 -4.30
N ALA A 64 -4.35 -2.14 -5.22
CA ALA A 64 -4.27 -0.77 -5.70
C ALA A 64 -4.90 0.20 -4.71
N LEU A 65 -4.40 1.43 -4.71
CA LEU A 65 -5.02 2.59 -4.09
C LEU A 65 -5.11 3.70 -5.14
N PRO A 66 -6.22 3.78 -5.89
CA PRO A 66 -6.52 4.95 -6.70
C PRO A 66 -6.85 6.13 -5.78
N LEU A 67 -6.30 7.30 -6.10
CA LEU A 67 -6.45 8.52 -5.33
C LEU A 67 -6.73 9.68 -6.28
N VAL A 68 -7.47 10.65 -5.78
CA VAL A 68 -7.53 12.00 -6.35
C VAL A 68 -6.80 12.89 -5.37
N ALA A 69 -5.74 13.57 -5.83
CA ALA A 69 -4.89 14.37 -4.97
C ALA A 69 -5.68 15.50 -4.31
N THR A 70 -5.56 15.59 -2.99
CA THR A 70 -6.13 16.63 -2.15
C THR A 70 -5.03 17.37 -1.40
N PRO A 71 -5.28 18.58 -0.88
CA PRO A 71 -4.29 19.31 -0.07
C PRO A 71 -3.79 18.49 1.14
N SER A 72 -4.66 17.67 1.72
CA SER A 72 -4.33 16.80 2.86
C SER A 72 -3.45 15.59 2.49
N ASP A 73 -3.16 15.37 1.22
CA ASP A 73 -2.22 14.34 0.76
C ASP A 73 -0.79 14.82 0.72
N ASN A 74 -0.58 16.14 0.72
CA ASN A 74 0.75 16.71 0.66
C ASN A 74 1.57 16.27 1.88
N SER A 75 2.68 15.59 1.63
CA SER A 75 3.58 15.01 2.64
C SER A 75 2.94 14.00 3.60
N ALA A 76 1.68 13.60 3.38
CA ALA A 76 1.00 12.60 4.19
C ALA A 76 1.64 11.22 3.96
N PRO A 77 1.98 10.47 5.03
CA PRO A 77 2.60 9.17 4.87
C PRO A 77 1.54 8.12 4.53
N TYR A 78 1.65 7.57 3.33
CA TYR A 78 0.91 6.41 2.86
C TYR A 78 1.70 5.15 3.14
N ARG A 79 1.07 4.14 3.74
CA ARG A 79 1.69 2.83 4.00
C ARG A 79 0.77 1.71 3.59
N CYS A 80 1.35 0.67 3.02
CA CYS A 80 0.69 -0.61 2.88
C CYS A 80 1.10 -1.53 4.03
N GLU A 81 0.15 -2.33 4.48
CA GLU A 81 0.35 -3.35 5.52
C GLU A 81 -0.16 -4.68 5.00
N ALA A 82 0.61 -5.74 5.24
CA ALA A 82 0.23 -7.10 4.96
C ALA A 82 -0.08 -7.83 6.27
N ALA A 83 -1.23 -8.50 6.30
CA ALA A 83 -1.63 -9.31 7.44
C ALA A 83 -0.58 -10.40 7.71
N PRO A 84 -0.32 -10.70 9.00
CA PRO A 84 0.63 -11.73 9.39
C PRO A 84 0.19 -13.11 8.88
N ALA A 85 1.18 -13.95 8.55
CA ALA A 85 0.93 -15.30 8.02
C ALA A 85 0.29 -16.25 9.05
N HIS A 86 0.56 -16.04 10.34
CA HIS A 86 0.02 -16.83 11.44
C HIS A 86 -0.29 -15.96 12.67
N LYS A 87 -1.12 -16.49 13.58
CA LYS A 87 -1.44 -15.81 14.83
C LYS A 87 -0.18 -15.61 15.67
N GLY A 88 0.07 -14.38 16.09
CA GLY A 88 1.22 -14.02 16.94
C GLY A 88 2.40 -13.37 16.19
N ALA A 89 2.43 -13.44 14.86
CA ALA A 89 3.41 -12.68 14.09
C ALA A 89 2.98 -11.20 13.94
N PRO A 90 3.93 -10.25 13.93
CA PRO A 90 3.63 -8.86 13.62
C PRO A 90 3.24 -8.70 12.13
N PRO A 91 2.40 -7.71 11.79
CA PRO A 91 2.13 -7.37 10.39
C PRO A 91 3.36 -6.78 9.72
N THR A 92 3.56 -7.09 8.44
CA THR A 92 4.61 -6.46 7.63
C THR A 92 4.12 -5.10 7.15
N ARG A 93 4.93 -4.04 7.29
CA ARG A 93 4.56 -2.67 6.86
C ARG A 93 5.58 -2.14 5.87
N SER A 94 5.10 -1.45 4.84
CA SER A 94 5.97 -0.78 3.87
C SER A 94 6.62 0.47 4.46
N GLU A 95 7.70 0.92 3.81
CA GLU A 95 8.18 2.29 3.96
C GLU A 95 7.08 3.30 3.57
N PRO A 96 7.08 4.51 4.17
CA PRO A 96 6.05 5.50 3.91
C PRO A 96 6.27 6.17 2.56
N VAL A 97 5.26 6.16 1.71
CA VAL A 97 5.21 6.98 0.50
C VAL A 97 4.67 8.35 0.87
N ARG A 98 5.37 9.42 0.49
CA ARG A 98 4.94 10.81 0.69
C ARG A 98 4.75 11.48 -0.66
N LEU A 99 3.54 11.98 -0.90
CA LEU A 99 3.19 12.67 -2.13
C LEU A 99 3.55 14.16 -2.00
N ARG A 100 3.90 14.80 -3.13
CA ARG A 100 4.06 16.26 -3.21
C ARG A 100 2.87 16.81 -3.96
N VAL A 101 1.99 17.52 -3.27
CA VAL A 101 0.79 18.13 -3.87
C VAL A 101 0.94 19.65 -3.84
N LEU A 102 0.70 20.29 -4.99
CA LEU A 102 0.81 21.73 -5.23
C LEU A 102 -0.56 22.40 -5.30
#